data_AF-A0A2W5EBK7-F1
#
_entry.id   AF-A0A2W5EBK7-F1
#
_cell.length_a   1.000
_cell.length_b   1.000
_cell.length_c   1.000
_cell.angle_alpha   90.00
_cell.angle_beta   90.00
_cell.angle_gamma   90.00
#
_symmetry.space_group_name_H-M   'P 1'
#
loop_
_entity.id
_entity.type
_entity.pdbx_description
1 polymer ?
#
loop_
_entity_poly.entity_id
_entity_poly.type
_entity_poly.pdbx_seq_one_letter_code
_entity_poly.pdbx_strand_id
1 'polypeptide(L)'
;MTESHNTKWLSYQQASEWAQSQNIMTYDQWTARCATGLPDGVPADPETVYKNEFIGWHELLGVQLSRDGRKVFWSYERARDWARSAGVKTGVQWEQMSKDKVLPIGVPAQPYKVYKGKFKNWGEFLGTGHVATKDKPFVSYEEAKNWALLNKITSLLEWKSKRKELAPEGIPAHPDRVYKEFTNWGEFLRTGRIANKDREFLSYEEASAWAQEEGIGSPEEWYYKSKKDFPKNIPVAPHQIYGKEFRWHKFLNYQGKRYFGRNKHSNENCLPYSEALNWARNQGICSSVEWQKRCRDQLPQGIPAYPHKVYSEFTNWGDFLGLQIVHGMSKIERMMRYVLETALNDQSVDYSQPIITDLSGKKHRVDMCFPSINLIVEYDGSYWHQNKQTSDVKKTKALLNSQEKWQVIRVRGNPLPLLREDWDVSVDETDCAATQIFTVLQHLLELNHSNKIDLTNDVCTNINQWNIEKISKINFRKILEKYDSFKSYEEAVAWAKEHKIESGQEWKERSKNGLNPGFPSCPATSYGVLFKGWGDFLGTGRICRNRQNIVSYEEASN
;
A
#
# COMPACT_ATOMS: atom_id res chain seq x y z
N MET A 1 49.66 78.44 11.46
CA MET A 1 48.83 77.46 10.75
C MET A 1 48.68 76.27 11.67
N THR A 2 47.46 75.96 12.10
CA THR A 2 47.01 74.59 12.39
C THR A 2 45.49 74.58 12.25
N GLU A 3 45.02 73.63 11.47
CA GLU A 3 43.76 73.60 10.75
C GLU A 3 42.55 73.38 11.67
N SER A 4 41.45 74.08 11.40
CA SER A 4 40.14 73.69 11.91
C SER A 4 39.67 72.45 11.13
N HIS A 5 39.95 71.25 11.63
CA HIS A 5 39.41 70.03 11.07
C HIS A 5 37.89 69.98 11.28
N ASN A 6 37.15 70.05 10.18
CA ASN A 6 35.73 69.74 10.14
C ASN A 6 35.58 68.20 10.18
N THR A 7 35.63 67.62 11.39
CA THR A 7 35.61 66.16 11.57
C THR A 7 34.24 65.59 11.23
N LYS A 8 34.18 64.73 10.21
CA LYS A 8 32.98 63.96 9.86
C LYS A 8 32.94 62.69 10.72
N TRP A 9 31.96 62.58 11.61
CA TRP A 9 31.76 61.40 12.46
C TRP A 9 31.25 60.19 11.65
N LEU A 10 31.65 58.99 12.06
CA LEU A 10 31.06 57.71 11.63
C LEU A 10 29.61 57.61 12.11
N SER A 11 28.83 56.68 11.57
CA SER A 11 27.50 56.37 12.11
C SER A 11 27.60 55.68 13.47
N TYR A 12 26.54 55.74 14.29
CA TYR A 12 26.47 55.03 15.57
C TYR A 12 26.78 53.54 15.42
N GLN A 13 26.25 52.91 14.36
CA GLN A 13 26.50 51.50 14.07
C GLN A 13 27.96 51.22 13.75
N GLN A 14 28.60 52.04 12.90
CA GLN A 14 30.01 51.88 12.55
C GLN A 14 30.93 52.08 13.77
N ALA A 15 30.61 53.05 14.64
CA ALA A 15 31.34 53.26 15.88
C ALA A 15 31.15 52.10 16.88
N SER A 16 29.95 51.53 16.96
CA SER A 16 29.66 50.33 17.78
C SER A 16 30.39 49.08 17.27
N GLU A 17 30.34 48.82 15.97
CA GLU A 17 31.06 47.71 15.33
C GLU A 17 32.56 47.81 15.56
N TRP A 18 33.12 49.03 15.45
CA TRP A 18 34.52 49.27 15.77
C TRP A 18 34.81 48.98 17.25
N ALA A 19 34.03 49.54 18.18
CA ALA A 19 34.19 49.35 19.62
C ALA A 19 34.24 47.85 19.99
N GLN A 20 33.29 47.09 19.44
CA GLN A 20 33.18 45.65 19.64
C GLN A 20 34.35 44.89 19.03
N SER A 21 34.81 45.27 17.83
CA SER A 21 35.97 44.64 17.17
C SER A 21 37.27 44.78 17.98
N GLN A 22 37.37 45.84 18.79
CA GLN A 22 38.51 46.11 19.64
C GLN A 22 38.39 45.46 21.03
N ASN A 23 37.34 44.66 21.27
CA ASN A 23 37.01 44.08 22.58
C ASN A 23 36.98 45.12 23.71
N ILE A 24 36.52 46.33 23.42
CA ILE A 24 36.30 47.34 24.45
C ILE A 24 34.98 47.00 25.14
N MET A 25 35.07 46.47 26.35
CA MET A 25 33.95 45.92 27.11
C MET A 25 33.48 46.83 28.24
N THR A 26 34.24 47.87 28.60
CA THR A 26 33.87 48.78 29.70
C THR A 26 34.07 50.24 29.32
N TYR A 27 33.34 51.11 30.01
CA TYR A 27 33.55 52.57 29.93
C TYR A 27 35.00 52.95 30.28
N ASP A 28 35.62 52.28 31.25
CA ASP A 28 37.00 52.55 31.64
C ASP A 28 37.98 52.18 30.53
N GLN A 29 37.74 51.06 29.82
CA GLN A 29 38.51 50.66 28.65
C GLN A 29 38.29 51.64 27.47
N TRP A 30 37.07 52.14 27.29
CA TRP A 30 36.76 53.17 26.30
C TRP A 30 37.52 54.47 26.61
N THR A 31 37.51 54.90 27.87
CA THR A 31 38.21 56.10 28.33
C THR A 31 39.72 55.95 28.19
N ALA A 32 40.28 54.80 28.57
CA ALA A 32 41.69 54.48 28.34
C ALA A 32 42.05 54.46 26.85
N ARG A 33 41.13 53.98 25.99
CA ARG A 33 41.33 54.01 24.53
C ARG A 33 41.31 55.44 24.00
N CYS A 34 40.42 56.30 24.49
CA CYS A 34 40.40 57.72 24.15
C CYS A 34 41.75 58.39 24.46
N ALA A 35 42.37 58.06 25.59
CA ALA A 35 43.67 58.59 25.99
C ALA A 35 44.85 58.11 25.09
N THR A 36 44.70 56.96 24.42
CA THR A 36 45.70 56.40 23.51
C THR A 36 45.39 56.65 22.03
N GLY A 37 44.36 57.46 21.75
CA GLY A 37 43.90 57.82 20.41
C GLY A 37 42.77 56.94 19.88
N LEU A 38 41.78 57.59 19.27
CA LEU A 38 40.69 56.96 18.52
C LEU A 38 40.95 57.08 17.02
N PRO A 39 40.44 56.15 16.19
CA PRO A 39 40.50 56.30 14.75
C PRO A 39 39.64 57.49 14.29
N ASP A 40 39.96 58.02 13.12
CA ASP A 40 39.25 59.14 12.51
C ASP A 40 37.74 58.86 12.42
N GLY A 41 36.93 59.80 12.92
CA GLY A 41 35.48 59.71 12.89
C GLY A 41 34.84 58.91 14.03
N VAL A 42 35.58 58.33 14.98
CA VAL A 42 35.00 57.78 16.22
C VAL A 42 35.02 58.86 17.32
N PRO A 43 33.87 59.27 17.88
CA PRO A 43 33.83 60.32 18.89
C PRO A 43 34.28 59.82 20.25
N ALA A 44 35.08 60.63 20.96
CA ALA A 44 35.45 60.38 22.35
C ALA A 44 34.25 60.44 23.31
N ASP A 45 33.23 61.24 22.95
CA ASP A 45 31.93 61.32 23.61
C ASP A 45 30.79 60.90 22.66
N PRO A 46 30.52 59.57 22.54
CA PRO A 46 29.44 59.04 21.72
C PRO A 46 28.06 59.46 22.20
N GLU A 47 27.87 59.73 23.50
CA GLU A 47 26.58 60.09 24.07
C GLU A 47 26.15 61.48 23.57
N THR A 48 27.09 62.43 23.53
CA THR A 48 26.82 63.77 22.99
C THR A 48 26.68 63.76 21.47
N VAL A 49 27.52 63.01 20.76
CA VAL A 49 27.51 62.99 19.27
C VAL A 49 26.31 62.22 18.72
N TYR A 50 25.95 61.09 19.33
CA TYR A 50 24.83 60.25 18.90
C TYR A 50 23.60 60.46 19.78
N LYS A 51 23.36 61.66 20.30
CA LYS A 51 22.32 61.96 21.31
C LYS A 51 20.95 61.32 21.10
N ASN A 52 20.51 61.19 19.85
CA ASN A 52 19.20 60.61 19.51
C ASN A 52 19.23 59.10 19.18
N GLU A 53 20.43 58.53 18.99
CA GLU A 53 20.68 57.12 18.65
C GLU A 53 21.36 56.34 19.78
N PHE A 54 21.95 57.03 20.76
CA PHE A 54 22.68 56.45 21.87
C PHE A 54 21.72 55.79 22.87
N ILE A 55 21.59 54.47 22.79
CA ILE A 55 20.75 53.66 23.69
C ILE A 55 21.44 53.46 25.05
N GLY A 56 22.78 53.45 25.06
CA GLY A 56 23.60 53.31 26.25
C GLY A 56 24.90 52.55 25.97
N TRP A 57 25.87 52.65 26.88
CA TRP A 57 27.19 52.02 26.76
C TRP A 57 27.14 50.51 26.50
N HIS A 58 26.13 49.82 27.03
CA HIS A 58 25.93 48.38 26.81
C HIS A 58 25.69 48.03 25.33
N GLU A 59 25.00 48.90 24.59
CA GLU A 59 24.71 48.72 23.16
C GLU A 59 25.90 49.16 22.30
N LEU A 60 26.57 50.26 22.66
CA LEU A 60 27.77 50.70 21.94
C LEU A 60 28.91 49.67 22.06
N LEU A 61 29.10 49.09 23.24
CA LEU A 61 30.20 48.17 23.54
C LEU A 61 29.83 46.68 23.36
N GLY A 62 28.56 46.36 23.09
CA GLY A 62 28.09 44.99 22.93
C GLY A 62 28.13 44.13 24.20
N VAL A 63 27.99 44.74 25.40
CA VAL A 63 28.14 44.05 26.69
C VAL A 63 26.82 43.85 27.43
N GLN A 64 26.68 42.72 28.13
CA GLN A 64 25.47 42.41 28.91
C GLN A 64 25.44 43.06 30.29
N LEU A 65 26.49 43.75 30.73
CA LEU A 65 26.62 44.24 32.10
C LEU A 65 26.61 45.76 32.13
N SER A 66 25.87 46.31 33.08
CA SER A 66 25.99 47.72 33.48
C SER A 66 27.22 47.91 34.38
N ARG A 67 27.54 49.18 34.67
CA ARG A 67 28.70 49.58 35.49
C ARG A 67 28.77 48.88 36.87
N ASP A 68 27.63 48.50 37.44
CA ASP A 68 27.50 47.81 38.73
C ASP A 68 27.47 46.27 38.61
N GLY A 69 27.73 45.73 37.41
CA GLY A 69 27.72 44.29 37.14
C GLY A 69 26.33 43.68 36.99
N ARG A 70 25.26 44.49 36.86
CA ARG A 70 23.91 43.96 36.61
C ARG A 70 23.65 43.73 35.13
N LYS A 71 22.94 42.64 34.83
CA LYS A 71 22.50 42.34 33.46
C LYS A 71 21.55 43.42 32.95
N VAL A 72 21.87 44.02 31.81
CA VAL A 72 20.98 44.96 31.11
C VAL A 72 20.25 44.21 29.99
N PHE A 73 18.92 44.24 30.03
CA PHE A 73 18.06 43.63 29.01
C PHE A 73 17.46 44.69 28.09
N TRP A 74 17.11 44.31 26.86
CA TRP A 74 16.33 45.13 25.94
C TRP A 74 15.00 45.56 26.58
N SER A 75 14.42 46.65 26.07
CA SER A 75 13.04 46.98 26.43
C SER A 75 12.08 45.89 25.95
N TYR A 76 10.92 45.79 26.60
CA TYR A 76 9.87 44.84 26.22
C TYR A 76 9.48 45.03 24.74
N GLU A 77 9.29 46.28 24.33
CA GLU A 77 8.87 46.67 22.99
C GLU A 77 9.90 46.22 21.95
N ARG A 78 11.18 46.47 22.19
CA ARG A 78 12.28 46.05 21.29
C ARG A 78 12.41 44.53 21.21
N ALA A 79 12.40 43.83 22.35
CA ALA A 79 12.50 42.36 22.36
C ALA A 79 11.31 41.69 21.67
N ARG A 80 10.10 42.25 21.85
CA ARG A 80 8.87 41.83 21.17
C ARG A 80 8.96 42.03 19.66
N ASP A 81 9.39 43.21 19.23
CA ASP A 81 9.43 43.55 17.81
C ASP A 81 10.49 42.73 17.07
N TRP A 82 11.63 42.49 17.71
CA TRP A 82 12.63 41.52 17.22
C TRP A 82 12.10 40.08 17.17
N ALA A 83 11.41 39.62 18.22
CA ALA A 83 10.85 38.26 18.25
C ALA A 83 9.93 38.00 17.05
N ARG A 84 9.13 39.03 16.71
CA ARG A 84 8.20 39.01 15.58
C ARG A 84 8.93 39.07 14.25
N SER A 85 9.94 39.95 14.10
CA SER A 85 10.72 40.06 12.86
C SER A 85 11.58 38.81 12.59
N ALA A 86 12.11 38.18 13.65
CA ALA A 86 12.84 36.93 13.59
C ALA A 86 11.95 35.71 13.31
N GLY A 87 10.63 35.90 13.20
CA GLY A 87 9.69 34.86 12.84
C GLY A 87 9.43 33.82 13.94
N VAL A 88 9.75 34.12 15.20
CA VAL A 88 9.51 33.19 16.32
C VAL A 88 8.00 33.07 16.57
N LYS A 89 7.47 31.84 16.55
CA LYS A 89 6.02 31.57 16.62
C LYS A 89 5.58 30.92 17.92
N THR A 90 6.46 30.25 18.65
CA THR A 90 6.09 29.54 19.88
C THR A 90 7.07 29.80 21.02
N GLY A 91 6.58 29.70 22.26
CA GLY A 91 7.45 29.74 23.45
C GLY A 91 8.48 28.60 23.47
N VAL A 92 8.18 27.46 22.84
CA VAL A 92 9.11 26.32 22.68
C VAL A 92 10.29 26.70 21.78
N GLN A 93 10.02 27.37 20.65
CA GLN A 93 11.09 27.87 19.78
C GLN A 93 11.98 28.87 20.52
N TRP A 94 11.37 29.79 21.29
CA TRP A 94 12.13 30.74 22.11
C TRP A 94 13.02 30.05 23.14
N GLU A 95 12.49 29.03 23.84
CA GLU A 95 13.24 28.26 24.82
C GLU A 95 14.42 27.53 24.16
N GLN A 96 14.20 26.94 22.98
CA GLN A 96 15.27 26.28 22.23
C GLN A 96 16.37 27.28 21.82
N MET A 97 15.99 28.43 21.25
CA MET A 97 16.94 29.50 20.90
C MET A 97 17.73 30.00 22.11
N SER A 98 17.10 30.04 23.29
CA SER A 98 17.79 30.38 24.53
C SER A 98 18.79 29.31 24.97
N LYS A 99 18.45 28.02 24.83
CA LYS A 99 19.35 26.90 25.17
C LYS A 99 20.56 26.86 24.24
N ASP A 100 20.32 27.11 22.96
CA ASP A 100 21.35 27.12 21.91
C ASP A 100 22.21 28.41 21.94
N LYS A 101 21.90 29.35 22.84
CA LYS A 101 22.59 30.63 23.01
C LYS A 101 22.62 31.48 21.72
N VAL A 102 21.57 31.38 20.90
CA VAL A 102 21.41 32.13 19.65
C VAL A 102 20.51 33.35 19.79
N LEU A 103 20.03 33.64 21.00
CA LEU A 103 19.33 34.90 21.27
C LEU A 103 20.32 36.08 21.21
N PRO A 104 19.93 37.24 20.63
CA PRO A 104 20.76 38.42 20.64
C PRO A 104 21.18 38.85 22.04
N ILE A 105 22.36 39.46 22.13
CA ILE A 105 22.87 40.06 23.36
C ILE A 105 21.85 41.08 23.88
N GLY A 106 21.44 40.93 25.15
CA GLY A 106 20.41 41.77 25.78
C GLY A 106 18.98 41.22 25.69
N VAL A 107 18.71 40.18 24.92
CA VAL A 107 17.39 39.52 24.91
C VAL A 107 17.29 38.51 26.07
N PRO A 108 16.27 38.60 26.95
CA PRO A 108 16.16 37.70 28.09
C PRO A 108 15.70 36.29 27.69
N ALA A 109 16.36 35.28 28.26
CA ALA A 109 15.96 33.87 28.17
C ALA A 109 14.52 33.62 28.68
N GLN A 110 14.13 34.34 29.73
CA GLN A 110 12.83 34.22 30.40
C GLN A 110 12.09 35.57 30.37
N PRO A 111 11.53 35.98 29.21
CA PRO A 111 10.91 37.29 29.03
C PRO A 111 9.72 37.52 29.97
N TYR A 112 8.97 36.46 30.32
CA TYR A 112 7.86 36.53 31.27
C TYR A 112 8.28 36.88 32.71
N LYS A 113 9.55 36.64 33.09
CA LYS A 113 10.09 37.07 34.39
C LYS A 113 10.64 38.49 34.34
N VAL A 114 11.37 38.82 33.28
CA VAL A 114 12.04 40.12 33.12
C VAL A 114 11.02 41.23 32.86
N TYR A 115 10.00 40.97 32.03
CA TYR A 115 8.96 41.92 31.67
C TYR A 115 7.66 41.69 32.44
N LYS A 116 7.79 41.33 33.73
CA LYS A 116 6.64 41.10 34.61
C LYS A 116 5.71 42.32 34.60
N GLY A 117 4.41 42.08 34.36
CA GLY A 117 3.39 43.14 34.24
C GLY A 117 3.14 43.63 32.80
N LYS A 118 4.13 43.54 31.90
CA LYS A 118 3.95 43.80 30.45
C LYS A 118 3.72 42.53 29.64
N PHE A 119 4.34 41.41 30.03
CA PHE A 119 4.20 40.13 29.36
C PHE A 119 2.92 39.41 29.81
N LYS A 120 1.86 39.42 28.99
CA LYS A 120 0.60 38.72 29.33
C LYS A 120 0.63 37.24 28.95
N ASN A 121 0.98 36.94 27.70
CA ASN A 121 1.14 35.57 27.21
C ASN A 121 2.07 35.54 25.98
N TRP A 122 2.49 34.34 25.60
CA TRP A 122 3.34 34.12 24.42
C TRP A 122 2.68 34.55 23.12
N GLY A 123 1.36 34.40 22.98
CA GLY A 123 0.62 34.79 21.78
C GLY A 123 0.70 36.30 21.51
N GLU A 124 0.58 37.12 22.55
CA GLU A 124 0.72 38.58 22.48
C GLU A 124 2.17 38.98 22.23
N PHE A 125 3.12 38.40 22.96
CA PHE A 125 4.55 38.71 22.79
C PHE A 125 5.06 38.35 21.37
N LEU A 126 4.74 37.16 20.87
CA LEU A 126 5.20 36.69 19.55
C LEU A 126 4.30 37.14 18.39
N GLY A 127 3.17 37.80 18.67
CA GLY A 127 2.23 38.26 17.65
C GLY A 127 1.50 37.13 16.91
N THR A 128 1.28 35.99 17.56
CA THR A 128 0.61 34.82 16.96
C THR A 128 -0.87 34.71 17.34
N GLY A 129 -1.34 35.50 18.30
CA GLY A 129 -2.73 35.44 18.79
C GLY A 129 -3.07 34.13 19.51
N HIS A 130 -2.08 33.27 19.79
CA HIS A 130 -2.30 31.99 20.44
C HIS A 130 -2.62 32.16 21.94
N VAL A 131 -3.84 31.80 22.34
CA VAL A 131 -4.27 31.72 23.75
C VAL A 131 -4.25 30.27 24.22
N ALA A 132 -3.63 30.02 25.38
CA ALA A 132 -3.57 28.69 25.96
C ALA A 132 -4.98 28.17 26.27
N THR A 133 -5.21 26.87 26.12
CA THR A 133 -6.56 26.26 26.29
C THR A 133 -7.19 26.56 27.64
N LYS A 134 -6.39 26.66 28.71
CA LYS A 134 -6.85 26.99 30.07
C LYS A 134 -7.38 28.43 30.21
N ASP A 135 -7.00 29.32 29.32
CA ASP A 135 -7.34 30.74 29.33
C ASP A 135 -8.41 31.07 28.26
N LYS A 136 -8.97 30.05 27.60
CA LYS A 136 -10.06 30.21 26.61
C LYS A 136 -11.42 30.24 27.31
N PRO A 137 -12.26 31.25 27.05
CA PRO A 137 -13.65 31.23 27.51
C PRO A 137 -14.43 30.17 26.71
N PHE A 138 -14.98 29.17 27.39
CA PHE A 138 -15.90 28.19 26.80
C PHE A 138 -17.34 28.55 27.13
N VAL A 139 -18.27 28.28 26.20
CA VAL A 139 -19.72 28.41 26.46
C VAL A 139 -20.17 27.35 27.47
N SER A 140 -21.34 27.50 28.08
CA SER A 140 -21.87 26.54 29.05
C SER A 140 -22.18 25.17 28.42
N TYR A 141 -22.30 24.14 29.27
CA TYR A 141 -22.63 22.78 28.83
C TYR A 141 -23.94 22.72 28.05
N GLU A 142 -24.99 23.41 28.51
CA GLU A 142 -26.30 23.43 27.85
C GLU A 142 -26.28 24.23 26.54
N GLU A 143 -25.51 25.31 26.45
CA GLU A 143 -25.32 26.02 25.18
C GLU A 143 -24.62 25.14 24.14
N ALA A 144 -23.60 24.38 24.53
CA ALA A 144 -22.92 23.43 23.65
C ALA A 144 -23.85 22.30 23.19
N LYS A 145 -24.69 21.75 24.09
CA LYS A 145 -25.71 20.75 23.76
C LYS A 145 -26.77 21.29 22.80
N ASN A 146 -27.28 22.49 23.05
CA ASN A 146 -28.27 23.14 22.20
C ASN A 146 -27.69 23.44 20.81
N TRP A 147 -26.42 23.86 20.72
CA TRP A 147 -25.74 24.01 19.45
C TRP A 147 -25.62 22.68 18.69
N ALA A 148 -25.28 21.59 19.38
CA ALA A 148 -25.24 20.25 18.79
C ALA A 148 -26.60 19.85 18.18
N LEU A 149 -27.67 20.09 18.95
CA LEU A 149 -29.04 19.79 18.56
C LEU A 149 -29.50 20.61 17.35
N LEU A 150 -29.30 21.93 17.38
CA LEU A 150 -29.67 22.84 16.29
C LEU A 150 -28.98 22.46 14.98
N ASN A 151 -27.73 21.98 15.06
CA ASN A 151 -26.94 21.54 13.91
C ASN A 151 -27.12 20.05 13.58
N LYS A 152 -28.07 19.36 14.24
CA LYS A 152 -28.41 17.95 14.02
C LYS A 152 -27.19 17.01 14.10
N ILE A 153 -26.28 17.28 15.02
CA ILE A 153 -25.07 16.49 15.22
C ILE A 153 -25.43 15.24 16.03
N THR A 154 -25.22 14.05 15.47
CA THR A 154 -25.60 12.76 16.07
C THR A 154 -24.43 11.82 16.31
N SER A 155 -23.21 12.21 15.94
CA SER A 155 -22.00 11.41 16.15
C SER A 155 -20.76 12.25 16.48
N LEU A 156 -19.76 11.60 17.06
CA LEU A 156 -18.45 12.21 17.32
C LEU A 156 -17.76 12.72 16.04
N LEU A 157 -17.91 12.00 14.93
CA LEU A 157 -17.33 12.40 13.65
C LEU A 157 -18.00 13.67 13.13
N GLU A 158 -19.33 13.74 13.20
CA GLU A 158 -20.08 14.95 12.86
C GLU A 158 -19.73 16.11 13.77
N TRP A 159 -19.59 15.87 15.08
CA TRP A 159 -19.13 16.90 16.03
C TRP A 159 -17.79 17.49 15.59
N LYS A 160 -16.80 16.65 15.28
CA LYS A 160 -15.48 17.10 14.84
C LYS A 160 -15.54 17.92 13.54
N SER A 161 -16.33 17.49 12.54
CA SER A 161 -16.44 18.22 11.27
C SER A 161 -17.19 19.53 11.44
N LYS A 162 -18.42 19.47 11.98
CA LYS A 162 -19.30 20.64 12.12
C LYS A 162 -18.74 21.67 13.08
N ARG A 163 -18.00 21.27 14.12
CA ARG A 163 -17.33 22.21 15.03
C ARG A 163 -16.20 22.97 14.36
N LYS A 164 -15.53 22.37 13.37
CA LYS A 164 -14.50 23.05 12.58
C LYS A 164 -15.12 24.04 11.59
N GLU A 165 -16.28 23.70 11.03
CA GLU A 165 -16.95 24.48 9.99
C GLU A 165 -17.84 25.61 10.53
N LEU A 166 -18.62 25.35 11.58
CA LEU A 166 -19.80 26.15 11.96
C LEU A 166 -19.83 26.56 13.43
N ALA A 167 -18.89 26.12 14.26
CA ALA A 167 -18.99 26.40 15.68
C ALA A 167 -18.74 27.88 15.99
N PRO A 168 -19.60 28.52 16.81
CA PRO A 168 -19.29 29.80 17.40
C PRO A 168 -18.06 29.69 18.32
N GLU A 169 -17.48 30.85 18.63
CA GLU A 169 -16.39 30.94 19.57
C GLU A 169 -16.78 30.35 20.94
N GLY A 170 -15.87 29.61 21.57
CA GLY A 170 -16.11 28.98 22.87
C GLY A 170 -16.75 27.59 22.85
N ILE A 171 -17.09 27.00 21.70
CA ILE A 171 -17.46 25.57 21.65
C ILE A 171 -16.19 24.70 21.76
N PRO A 172 -16.10 23.80 22.76
CA PRO A 172 -14.89 23.01 22.96
C PRO A 172 -14.74 21.88 21.94
N ALA A 173 -13.49 21.60 21.56
CA ALA A 173 -13.16 20.42 20.75
C ALA A 173 -13.36 19.11 21.53
N HIS A 174 -13.16 19.14 22.85
CA HIS A 174 -13.27 18.01 23.77
C HIS A 174 -14.20 18.40 24.93
N PRO A 175 -15.54 18.33 24.74
CA PRO A 175 -16.51 18.63 25.78
C PRO A 175 -16.29 17.82 27.06
N ASP A 176 -15.85 16.56 26.92
CA ASP A 176 -15.49 15.63 27.99
C ASP A 176 -14.36 16.11 28.90
N ARG A 177 -13.53 17.04 28.42
CA ARG A 177 -12.42 17.63 29.20
C ARG A 177 -12.74 19.00 29.78
N VAL A 178 -13.85 19.60 29.35
CA VAL A 178 -14.23 20.98 29.70
C VAL A 178 -15.39 20.98 30.68
N TYR A 179 -16.39 20.13 30.45
CA TYR A 179 -17.61 20.08 31.25
C TYR A 179 -17.58 18.92 32.22
N LYS A 180 -17.86 19.18 33.50
CA LYS A 180 -17.94 18.15 34.54
C LYS A 180 -19.22 17.32 34.42
N GLU A 181 -20.25 17.91 33.81
CA GLU A 181 -21.57 17.36 33.56
C GLU A 181 -21.59 16.38 32.38
N PHE A 182 -20.50 16.31 31.61
CA PHE A 182 -20.40 15.39 30.47
C PHE A 182 -20.27 13.95 30.97
N THR A 183 -21.30 13.14 30.73
CA THR A 183 -21.33 11.71 31.07
C THR A 183 -20.86 10.86 29.88
N ASN A 184 -21.52 10.99 28.74
CA ASN A 184 -21.24 10.29 27.51
C ASN A 184 -21.80 11.03 26.28
N TRP A 185 -21.31 10.66 25.10
CA TRP A 185 -21.73 11.27 23.83
C TRP A 185 -23.22 11.07 23.50
N GLY A 186 -23.82 9.97 23.94
CA GLY A 186 -25.24 9.69 23.70
C GLY A 186 -26.17 10.65 24.42
N GLU A 187 -25.84 11.01 25.66
CA GLU A 187 -26.55 12.03 26.43
C GLU A 187 -26.25 13.44 25.89
N PHE A 188 -24.97 13.75 25.68
CA PHE A 188 -24.53 15.06 25.19
C PHE A 188 -25.15 15.43 23.84
N LEU A 189 -25.21 14.49 22.90
CA LEU A 189 -25.82 14.69 21.58
C LEU A 189 -27.32 14.36 21.53
N ARG A 190 -27.93 14.01 22.68
CA ARG A 190 -29.35 13.61 22.79
C ARG A 190 -29.76 12.49 21.84
N THR A 191 -28.85 11.55 21.55
CA THR A 191 -29.14 10.40 20.67
C THR A 191 -29.56 9.15 21.45
N GLY A 192 -29.41 9.14 22.78
CA GLY A 192 -29.68 7.97 23.62
C GLY A 192 -28.77 6.76 23.32
N ARG A 193 -27.65 6.96 22.61
CA ARG A 193 -26.72 5.89 22.23
C ARG A 193 -25.77 5.61 23.40
N ILE A 194 -25.89 4.44 24.00
CA ILE A 194 -24.98 3.98 25.05
C ILE A 194 -23.86 3.17 24.41
N ALA A 195 -22.60 3.49 24.75
CA ALA A 195 -21.43 2.73 24.29
C ALA A 195 -21.45 1.30 24.85
N ASN A 196 -20.92 0.32 24.10
CA ASN A 196 -21.00 -1.10 24.52
C ASN A 196 -20.42 -1.36 25.91
N LYS A 197 -19.39 -0.61 26.33
CA LYS A 197 -18.77 -0.71 27.66
C LYS A 197 -19.66 -0.25 28.81
N ASP A 198 -20.68 0.56 28.53
CA ASP A 198 -21.58 1.16 29.50
C ASP A 198 -22.97 0.49 29.45
N ARG A 199 -23.12 -0.61 28.69
CA ARG A 199 -24.36 -1.41 28.63
C ARG A 199 -24.27 -2.60 29.56
N GLU A 200 -25.36 -2.86 30.27
CA GLU A 200 -25.57 -4.12 31.00
C GLU A 200 -26.14 -5.16 30.04
N PHE A 201 -25.35 -6.19 29.75
CA PHE A 201 -25.75 -7.32 28.91
C PHE A 201 -26.15 -8.53 29.75
N LEU A 202 -27.08 -9.34 29.24
CA LEU A 202 -27.39 -10.65 29.80
C LEU A 202 -26.15 -11.53 29.88
N SER A 203 -26.15 -12.47 30.83
CA SER A 203 -25.12 -13.50 30.91
C SER A 203 -25.05 -14.33 29.62
N TYR A 204 -23.95 -15.06 29.44
CA TYR A 204 -23.78 -15.95 28.29
C TYR A 204 -24.93 -16.96 28.22
N GLU A 205 -25.30 -17.54 29.35
CA GLU A 205 -26.33 -18.56 29.50
C GLU A 205 -27.71 -18.02 29.16
N GLU A 206 -28.07 -16.84 29.67
CA GLU A 206 -29.37 -16.20 29.40
C GLU A 206 -29.50 -15.76 27.94
N ALA A 207 -28.45 -15.16 27.36
CA ALA A 207 -28.46 -14.75 25.96
C ALA A 207 -28.48 -15.95 24.99
N SER A 208 -27.81 -17.05 25.37
CA SER A 208 -27.84 -18.33 24.64
C SER A 208 -29.23 -18.98 24.71
N ALA A 209 -29.85 -18.99 25.89
CA ALA A 209 -31.20 -19.51 26.08
C ALA A 209 -32.23 -18.73 25.24
N TRP A 210 -32.15 -17.39 25.27
CA TRP A 210 -32.98 -16.53 24.43
C TRP A 210 -32.79 -16.83 22.93
N ALA A 211 -31.54 -17.00 22.48
CA ALA A 211 -31.24 -17.32 21.09
C ALA A 211 -31.91 -18.61 20.63
N GLN A 212 -31.89 -19.62 21.51
CA GLN A 212 -32.49 -20.93 21.25
C GLN A 212 -34.02 -20.87 21.28
N GLU A 213 -34.61 -20.12 22.22
CA GLU A 213 -36.07 -19.91 22.30
C GLU A 213 -36.62 -19.20 21.05
N GLU A 214 -35.88 -18.21 20.52
CA GLU A 214 -36.21 -17.50 19.28
C GLU A 214 -35.96 -18.32 18.01
N GLY A 215 -35.47 -19.56 18.15
CA GLY A 215 -35.19 -20.46 17.03
C GLY A 215 -34.01 -20.01 16.16
N ILE A 216 -33.06 -19.26 16.70
CA ILE A 216 -31.88 -18.78 15.97
C ILE A 216 -30.82 -19.90 15.94
N GLY A 217 -30.69 -20.56 14.79
CA GLY A 217 -29.85 -21.75 14.61
C GLY A 217 -28.52 -21.47 13.89
N SER A 218 -28.23 -20.24 13.50
CA SER A 218 -26.97 -19.90 12.79
C SER A 218 -26.47 -18.48 13.07
N PRO A 219 -25.16 -18.21 12.90
CA PRO A 219 -24.61 -16.86 12.97
C PRO A 219 -25.25 -15.88 11.97
N GLU A 220 -25.66 -16.38 10.80
CA GLU A 220 -26.35 -15.60 9.77
C GLU A 220 -27.73 -15.14 10.23
N GLU A 221 -28.52 -16.04 10.83
CA GLU A 221 -29.83 -15.72 11.40
C GLU A 221 -29.70 -14.77 12.58
N TRP A 222 -28.69 -14.96 13.45
CA TRP A 222 -28.37 -14.03 14.53
C TRP A 222 -28.10 -12.62 13.98
N TYR A 223 -27.26 -12.52 12.95
CA TYR A 223 -26.95 -11.24 12.32
C TYR A 223 -28.19 -10.59 11.69
N TYR A 224 -29.04 -11.36 11.01
CA TYR A 224 -30.27 -10.84 10.43
C TYR A 224 -31.24 -10.34 11.49
N LYS A 225 -31.44 -11.10 12.57
CA LYS A 225 -32.29 -10.71 13.71
C LYS A 225 -31.75 -9.45 14.40
N SER A 226 -30.42 -9.34 14.55
CA SER A 226 -29.75 -8.19 15.19
C SER A 226 -29.98 -6.83 14.52
N LYS A 227 -30.46 -6.83 13.27
CA LYS A 227 -30.78 -5.60 12.51
C LYS A 227 -32.22 -5.14 12.64
N LYS A 228 -33.08 -5.92 13.28
CA LYS A 228 -34.51 -5.65 13.40
C LYS A 228 -34.88 -5.44 14.88
N ASP A 229 -35.77 -6.29 15.39
CA ASP A 229 -36.22 -6.27 16.77
C ASP A 229 -35.30 -7.14 17.62
N PHE A 230 -34.26 -6.50 18.16
CA PHE A 230 -33.20 -7.16 18.92
C PHE A 230 -33.13 -6.58 20.34
N PRO A 231 -33.18 -7.42 21.39
CA PRO A 231 -33.17 -6.94 22.77
C PRO A 231 -31.93 -6.10 23.07
N LYS A 232 -32.12 -4.94 23.71
CA LYS A 232 -31.02 -3.98 23.98
C LYS A 232 -29.97 -4.53 24.94
N ASN A 233 -30.35 -5.49 25.78
CA ASN A 233 -29.53 -6.20 26.76
C ASN A 233 -28.88 -7.46 26.19
N ILE A 234 -29.02 -7.76 24.89
CA ILE A 234 -28.29 -8.85 24.23
C ILE A 234 -27.22 -8.25 23.32
N PRO A 235 -25.98 -8.74 23.37
CA PRO A 235 -24.90 -8.16 22.58
C PRO A 235 -25.01 -8.60 21.11
N VAL A 236 -25.07 -7.64 20.19
CA VAL A 236 -25.04 -7.91 18.73
C VAL A 236 -23.78 -8.68 18.32
N ALA A 237 -22.67 -8.43 19.03
CA ALA A 237 -21.39 -9.12 18.86
C ALA A 237 -21.00 -9.91 20.13
N PRO A 238 -21.61 -11.09 20.39
CA PRO A 238 -21.40 -11.85 21.62
C PRO A 238 -19.93 -12.18 21.89
N HIS A 239 -19.15 -12.47 20.84
CA HIS A 239 -17.71 -12.76 20.95
C HIS A 239 -16.88 -11.63 21.56
N GLN A 240 -17.34 -10.37 21.49
CA GLN A 240 -16.66 -9.23 22.10
C GLN A 240 -17.01 -9.06 23.58
N ILE A 241 -18.18 -9.55 24.00
CA ILE A 241 -18.69 -9.40 25.37
C ILE A 241 -18.38 -10.64 26.22
N TYR A 242 -18.62 -11.84 25.68
CA TYR A 242 -18.37 -13.12 26.37
C TYR A 242 -16.94 -13.65 26.18
N GLY A 243 -16.11 -12.93 25.43
CA GLY A 243 -14.66 -13.16 25.39
C GLY A 243 -14.18 -14.37 24.59
N LYS A 244 -12.93 -14.78 24.85
CA LYS A 244 -12.14 -15.69 24.01
C LYS A 244 -12.68 -17.11 23.90
N GLU A 245 -13.46 -17.56 24.88
CA GLU A 245 -14.06 -18.90 24.90
C GLU A 245 -15.38 -18.99 24.13
N PHE A 246 -15.89 -17.86 23.65
CA PHE A 246 -17.12 -17.82 22.85
C PHE A 246 -16.97 -18.67 21.58
N ARG A 247 -17.95 -19.55 21.34
CA ARG A 247 -18.07 -20.32 20.10
C ARG A 247 -19.53 -20.33 19.67
N TRP A 248 -19.79 -19.95 18.42
CA TRP A 248 -21.16 -19.93 17.87
C TRP A 248 -21.90 -21.25 18.03
N HIS A 249 -21.23 -22.39 17.78
CA HIS A 249 -21.86 -23.71 17.91
C HIS A 249 -22.30 -24.04 19.34
N LYS A 250 -21.57 -23.54 20.36
CA LYS A 250 -21.96 -23.68 21.77
C LYS A 250 -23.06 -22.71 22.16
N PHE A 251 -23.02 -21.50 21.63
CA PHE A 251 -23.94 -20.42 21.97
C PHE A 251 -25.33 -20.57 21.33
N LEU A 252 -25.41 -21.16 20.14
CA LEU A 252 -26.68 -21.39 19.44
C LEU A 252 -27.13 -22.87 19.46
N ASN A 253 -26.34 -23.75 20.09
CA ASN A 253 -26.60 -25.19 20.20
C ASN A 253 -26.97 -25.87 18.85
N TYR A 254 -26.33 -25.46 17.75
CA TYR A 254 -26.65 -25.95 16.41
C TYR A 254 -25.64 -26.98 15.91
N GLN A 255 -26.14 -28.10 15.38
CA GLN A 255 -25.33 -29.22 14.89
C GLN A 255 -25.00 -29.14 13.37
N GLY A 256 -25.29 -28.00 12.72
CA GLY A 256 -25.21 -27.87 11.26
C GLY A 256 -24.06 -26.97 10.77
N LYS A 257 -23.31 -27.46 9.77
CA LYS A 257 -22.35 -26.74 8.90
C LYS A 257 -21.34 -25.82 9.60
N ARG A 258 -20.09 -26.31 9.68
CA ARG A 258 -18.89 -25.57 10.08
C ARG A 258 -18.88 -24.19 9.40
N TYR A 259 -19.18 -23.16 10.18
CA TYR A 259 -18.91 -21.78 9.83
C TYR A 259 -17.42 -21.67 9.54
N PHE A 260 -17.05 -21.47 8.27
CA PHE A 260 -15.65 -21.22 7.85
C PHE A 260 -15.27 -19.78 8.22
N GLY A 261 -15.40 -19.46 9.51
CA GLY A 261 -14.88 -18.25 10.10
C GLY A 261 -13.36 -18.25 10.00
N ARG A 262 -12.81 -17.07 9.69
CA ARG A 262 -11.37 -16.78 9.74
C ARG A 262 -10.85 -16.98 11.17
N ASN A 263 -10.63 -18.21 11.60
CA ASN A 263 -9.89 -18.52 12.81
C ASN A 263 -9.12 -19.83 12.64
N LYS A 264 -7.82 -19.77 12.99
CA LYS A 264 -6.91 -20.90 13.12
C LYS A 264 -7.61 -22.01 13.94
N HIS A 265 -7.86 -23.17 13.36
CA HIS A 265 -8.13 -24.37 14.14
C HIS A 265 -7.22 -25.52 13.70
N SER A 266 -6.44 -25.95 14.69
CA SER A 266 -5.77 -27.22 14.96
C SER A 266 -5.69 -28.27 13.85
N ASN A 267 -4.44 -28.72 13.64
CA ASN A 267 -4.03 -29.85 12.79
C ASN A 267 -4.58 -31.22 13.23
N GLU A 268 -5.29 -31.32 14.36
CA GLU A 268 -5.55 -32.59 15.07
C GLU A 268 -6.51 -33.56 14.35
N ASN A 269 -7.16 -33.16 13.26
CA ASN A 269 -8.09 -34.01 12.50
C ASN A 269 -7.86 -33.98 10.98
N CYS A 270 -6.67 -33.59 10.51
CA CYS A 270 -6.37 -33.54 9.08
C CYS A 270 -5.70 -34.84 8.60
N LEU A 271 -6.08 -35.32 7.40
CA LEU A 271 -5.37 -36.40 6.71
C LEU A 271 -3.91 -35.99 6.43
N PRO A 272 -2.97 -36.93 6.30
CA PRO A 272 -1.59 -36.63 5.91
C PRO A 272 -1.50 -35.83 4.60
N TYR A 273 -0.44 -35.02 4.46
CA TYR A 273 -0.20 -34.20 3.27
C TYR A 273 -0.25 -35.03 1.97
N SER A 274 0.38 -36.20 1.98
CA SER A 274 0.43 -37.16 0.87
C SER A 274 -0.96 -37.65 0.44
N GLU A 275 -1.87 -37.88 1.38
CA GLU A 275 -3.24 -38.31 1.07
C GLU A 275 -4.07 -37.15 0.50
N ALA A 276 -3.93 -35.95 1.06
CA ALA A 276 -4.64 -34.77 0.58
C ALA A 276 -4.24 -34.41 -0.86
N LEU A 277 -2.95 -34.43 -1.19
CA LEU A 277 -2.49 -34.18 -2.57
C LEU A 277 -2.90 -35.31 -3.53
N ASN A 278 -2.81 -36.58 -3.10
CA ASN A 278 -3.20 -37.71 -3.95
C ASN A 278 -4.70 -37.66 -4.26
N TRP A 279 -5.52 -37.33 -3.27
CA TRP A 279 -6.94 -37.09 -3.49
C TRP A 279 -7.16 -35.94 -4.47
N ALA A 280 -6.53 -34.78 -4.25
CA ALA A 280 -6.67 -33.61 -5.13
C ALA A 280 -6.37 -33.97 -6.60
N ARG A 281 -5.26 -34.70 -6.79
CA ARG A 281 -4.77 -35.16 -8.09
C ARG A 281 -5.73 -36.15 -8.75
N ASN A 282 -6.22 -37.13 -7.99
CA ASN A 282 -7.18 -38.13 -8.46
C ASN A 282 -8.54 -37.53 -8.81
N GLN A 283 -8.94 -36.46 -8.13
CA GLN A 283 -10.16 -35.70 -8.48
C GLN A 283 -9.99 -34.81 -9.72
N GLY A 284 -8.79 -34.76 -10.31
CA GLY A 284 -8.51 -33.93 -11.48
C GLY A 284 -8.48 -32.42 -11.19
N ILE A 285 -8.29 -32.03 -9.92
CA ILE A 285 -8.26 -30.61 -9.53
C ILE A 285 -6.97 -29.99 -10.06
N CYS A 286 -7.10 -28.94 -10.87
CA CYS A 286 -5.97 -28.31 -11.56
C CYS A 286 -5.81 -26.81 -11.22
N SER A 287 -6.56 -26.28 -10.25
CA SER A 287 -6.35 -24.92 -9.74
C SER A 287 -6.81 -24.76 -8.29
N SER A 288 -6.29 -23.72 -7.63
CA SER A 288 -6.75 -23.31 -6.30
C SER A 288 -8.22 -22.88 -6.27
N VAL A 289 -8.75 -22.35 -7.38
CA VAL A 289 -10.16 -21.96 -7.53
C VAL A 289 -11.05 -23.21 -7.59
N GLU A 290 -10.66 -24.20 -8.40
CA GLU A 290 -11.37 -25.49 -8.44
C GLU A 290 -11.32 -26.20 -7.09
N TRP A 291 -10.18 -26.16 -6.40
CA TRP A 291 -10.06 -26.65 -5.04
C TRP A 291 -11.09 -25.99 -4.11
N GLN A 292 -11.15 -24.67 -4.10
CA GLN A 292 -12.12 -23.92 -3.29
C GLN A 292 -13.56 -24.23 -3.66
N LYS A 293 -13.87 -24.41 -4.95
CA LYS A 293 -15.21 -24.83 -5.39
C LYS A 293 -15.54 -26.21 -4.81
N ARG A 294 -14.61 -27.17 -4.92
CA ARG A 294 -14.78 -28.52 -4.38
C ARG A 294 -14.91 -28.55 -2.85
N CYS A 295 -14.28 -27.60 -2.17
CA CYS A 295 -14.45 -27.38 -0.73
C CYS A 295 -15.89 -27.00 -0.34
N ARG A 296 -16.66 -26.40 -1.25
CA ARG A 296 -18.05 -25.98 -0.99
C ARG A 296 -19.07 -27.09 -1.22
N ASP A 297 -18.72 -28.09 -2.03
CA ASP A 297 -19.62 -29.21 -2.36
C ASP A 297 -19.50 -30.32 -1.30
N GLN A 298 -18.41 -31.11 -1.35
CA GLN A 298 -18.12 -32.18 -0.40
C GLN A 298 -16.62 -32.53 -0.44
N LEU A 299 -15.93 -32.28 0.68
CA LEU A 299 -14.57 -32.77 0.92
C LEU A 299 -14.65 -34.09 1.71
N PRO A 300 -13.74 -35.05 1.45
CA PRO A 300 -13.49 -36.15 2.37
C PRO A 300 -13.17 -35.63 3.77
N GLN A 301 -13.55 -36.43 4.78
CA GLN A 301 -13.20 -36.13 6.16
C GLN A 301 -11.68 -35.98 6.31
N GLY A 302 -11.26 -34.88 6.94
CA GLY A 302 -9.85 -34.59 7.21
C GLY A 302 -9.08 -33.88 6.10
N ILE A 303 -9.67 -33.59 4.93
CA ILE A 303 -8.99 -32.72 3.96
C ILE A 303 -9.20 -31.24 4.34
N PRO A 304 -8.12 -30.46 4.57
CA PRO A 304 -8.24 -29.07 4.98
C PRO A 304 -8.60 -28.15 3.79
N ALA A 305 -9.51 -27.20 3.99
CA ALA A 305 -9.85 -26.21 2.96
C ALA A 305 -8.64 -25.30 2.58
N TYR A 306 -7.71 -25.11 3.52
CA TYR A 306 -6.52 -24.27 3.36
C TYR A 306 -5.24 -25.10 3.60
N PRO A 307 -4.85 -25.99 2.65
CA PRO A 307 -3.72 -26.89 2.85
C PRO A 307 -2.40 -26.15 3.16
N HIS A 308 -2.17 -24.98 2.54
CA HIS A 308 -1.03 -24.10 2.81
C HIS A 308 -0.93 -23.54 4.25
N LYS A 309 -1.96 -23.70 5.07
CA LYS A 309 -1.94 -23.29 6.48
C LYS A 309 -1.79 -24.46 7.46
N VAL A 310 -2.00 -25.68 6.96
CA VAL A 310 -2.08 -26.90 7.78
C VAL A 310 -0.81 -27.73 7.58
N TYR A 311 -0.38 -27.90 6.33
CA TYR A 311 0.77 -28.70 5.96
C TYR A 311 2.01 -27.82 5.83
N SER A 312 3.05 -28.12 6.60
CA SER A 312 4.35 -27.46 6.48
C SER A 312 5.07 -27.85 5.18
N GLU A 313 4.71 -29.02 4.63
CA GLU A 313 5.19 -29.54 3.34
C GLU A 313 4.55 -28.86 2.13
N PHE A 314 3.48 -28.08 2.33
CA PHE A 314 2.85 -27.33 1.26
C PHE A 314 3.76 -26.18 0.82
N THR A 315 4.32 -26.31 -0.37
CA THR A 315 5.21 -25.31 -0.98
C THR A 315 4.42 -24.31 -1.81
N ASN A 316 3.63 -24.82 -2.76
CA ASN A 316 2.78 -24.05 -3.65
C ASN A 316 1.69 -24.97 -4.26
N TRP A 317 0.71 -24.35 -4.94
CA TRP A 317 -0.40 -25.07 -5.57
C TRP A 317 0.03 -25.98 -6.73
N GLY A 318 1.10 -25.65 -7.44
CA GLY A 318 1.63 -26.48 -8.52
C GLY A 318 2.08 -27.84 -8.00
N ASP A 319 2.95 -27.82 -6.98
CA ASP A 319 3.45 -29.03 -6.35
C ASP A 319 2.30 -29.85 -5.74
N PHE A 320 1.41 -29.20 -4.99
CA PHE A 320 0.26 -29.87 -4.36
C PHE A 320 -0.65 -30.56 -5.38
N LEU A 321 -1.02 -29.86 -6.47
CA LEU A 321 -1.93 -30.40 -7.49
C LEU A 321 -1.22 -31.29 -8.53
N GLY A 322 0.10 -31.43 -8.43
CA GLY A 322 0.91 -32.19 -9.39
C GLY A 322 0.97 -31.52 -10.76
N LEU A 323 0.92 -30.19 -10.79
CA LEU A 323 1.01 -29.37 -11.98
C LEU A 323 2.45 -28.85 -12.02
N GLN A 324 3.36 -29.63 -12.61
CA GLN A 324 4.65 -29.06 -13.00
C GLN A 324 4.34 -27.91 -13.95
N ILE A 325 4.83 -26.71 -13.64
CA ILE A 325 4.48 -25.50 -14.38
C ILE A 325 4.99 -25.70 -15.80
N VAL A 326 4.10 -26.09 -16.69
CA VAL A 326 4.38 -26.14 -18.11
C VAL A 326 4.46 -24.70 -18.61
N HIS A 327 5.33 -24.43 -19.57
CA HIS A 327 5.63 -23.11 -20.13
C HIS A 327 4.42 -22.20 -20.36
N GLY A 328 4.60 -20.91 -20.03
CA GLY A 328 4.24 -19.72 -20.82
C GLY A 328 2.81 -19.49 -21.31
N MET A 329 1.92 -20.47 -21.19
CA MET A 329 0.56 -20.45 -21.68
C MET A 329 -0.44 -20.58 -20.56
N SER A 330 -1.49 -19.76 -20.63
CA SER A 330 -2.60 -19.76 -19.68
C SER A 330 -3.44 -21.05 -19.78
N LYS A 331 -4.27 -21.34 -18.76
CA LYS A 331 -5.21 -22.47 -18.79
C LYS A 331 -6.11 -22.41 -20.03
N ILE A 332 -6.60 -21.21 -20.36
CA ILE A 332 -7.48 -21.00 -21.50
C ILE A 332 -6.75 -21.24 -22.82
N GLU A 333 -5.53 -20.76 -22.99
CA GLU A 333 -4.74 -21.02 -24.20
C GLU A 333 -4.53 -22.52 -24.44
N ARG A 334 -4.24 -23.30 -23.40
CA ARG A 334 -4.05 -24.75 -23.56
C ARG A 334 -5.32 -25.49 -23.89
N MET A 335 -6.44 -25.09 -23.26
CA MET A 335 -7.75 -25.63 -23.59
C MET A 335 -8.14 -25.28 -25.02
N MET A 336 -7.91 -24.03 -25.42
CA MET A 336 -8.20 -23.52 -26.76
C MET A 336 -7.35 -24.23 -27.81
N ARG A 337 -6.02 -24.34 -27.60
CA ARG A 337 -5.11 -25.09 -28.47
C ARG A 337 -5.59 -26.53 -28.65
N TYR A 338 -5.87 -27.25 -27.55
CA TYR A 338 -6.35 -28.63 -27.62
C TYR A 338 -7.64 -28.77 -28.45
N VAL A 339 -8.61 -27.87 -28.23
CA VAL A 339 -9.89 -27.89 -28.97
C VAL A 339 -9.67 -27.55 -30.44
N LEU A 340 -8.88 -26.53 -30.75
CA LEU A 340 -8.59 -26.10 -32.11
C LEU A 340 -7.79 -27.17 -32.88
N GLU A 341 -6.74 -27.75 -32.31
CA GLU A 341 -5.98 -28.86 -32.93
C GLU A 341 -6.90 -30.03 -33.28
N THR A 342 -7.85 -30.36 -32.38
CA THR A 342 -8.81 -31.44 -32.62
C THR A 342 -9.85 -31.06 -33.69
N ALA A 343 -10.36 -29.83 -33.65
CA ALA A 343 -11.39 -29.36 -34.58
C ALA A 343 -10.84 -29.16 -36.00
N LEU A 344 -9.60 -28.68 -36.12
CA LEU A 344 -8.90 -28.43 -37.38
C LEU A 344 -8.20 -29.67 -37.94
N ASN A 345 -8.21 -30.79 -37.20
CA ASN A 345 -7.45 -32.00 -37.52
C ASN A 345 -5.94 -31.73 -37.71
N ASP A 346 -5.39 -30.85 -36.86
CA ASP A 346 -4.01 -30.37 -36.93
C ASP A 346 -3.31 -30.66 -35.60
N GLN A 347 -3.06 -31.95 -35.34
CA GLN A 347 -2.45 -32.37 -34.08
C GLN A 347 -0.94 -32.12 -34.09
N SER A 348 -0.49 -31.28 -33.16
CA SER A 348 0.93 -31.07 -32.92
C SER A 348 1.59 -32.31 -32.30
N VAL A 349 2.77 -32.69 -32.81
CA VAL A 349 3.65 -33.67 -32.14
C VAL A 349 4.50 -32.99 -31.05
N ASP A 350 4.69 -31.66 -31.17
CA ASP A 350 5.43 -30.83 -30.22
C ASP A 350 4.51 -29.78 -29.56
N TYR A 351 4.36 -29.88 -28.24
CA TYR A 351 3.56 -28.97 -27.42
C TYR A 351 4.35 -27.79 -26.85
N SER A 352 5.59 -27.58 -27.30
CA SER A 352 6.35 -26.36 -27.03
C SER A 352 5.67 -25.11 -27.64
N GLN A 353 6.09 -23.92 -27.19
CA GLN A 353 5.59 -22.66 -27.77
C GLN A 353 6.13 -22.49 -29.19
N PRO A 354 5.28 -22.36 -30.22
CA PRO A 354 5.72 -22.19 -31.59
C PRO A 354 6.53 -20.89 -31.79
N ILE A 355 7.56 -20.97 -32.64
CA ILE A 355 8.42 -19.82 -33.00
C ILE A 355 8.38 -19.63 -34.50
N ILE A 356 7.96 -18.45 -34.94
CA ILE A 356 7.95 -18.04 -36.35
C ILE A 356 9.06 -17.02 -36.58
N THR A 357 9.82 -17.19 -37.66
CA THR A 357 10.89 -16.24 -38.02
C THR A 357 10.38 -15.31 -39.11
N ASP A 358 10.45 -14.01 -38.89
CA ASP A 358 10.07 -13.03 -39.93
C ASP A 358 11.17 -12.86 -40.99
N LEU A 359 10.88 -12.08 -42.04
CA LEU A 359 11.83 -11.82 -43.13
C LEU A 359 13.12 -11.13 -42.69
N SER A 360 13.15 -10.47 -41.52
CA SER A 360 14.35 -9.86 -40.96
C SER A 360 15.23 -10.86 -40.19
N GLY A 361 14.78 -12.11 -40.05
CA GLY A 361 15.43 -13.11 -39.20
C GLY A 361 15.03 -13.01 -37.72
N LYS A 362 14.09 -12.12 -37.38
CA LYS A 362 13.63 -11.96 -35.99
C LYS A 362 12.65 -13.08 -35.65
N LYS A 363 12.89 -13.73 -34.51
CA LYS A 363 12.04 -14.79 -33.96
C LYS A 363 10.87 -14.21 -33.17
N HIS A 364 9.66 -14.67 -33.47
CA HIS A 364 8.41 -14.32 -32.79
C HIS A 364 7.84 -15.59 -32.16
N ARG A 365 7.66 -15.59 -30.83
CA ARG A 365 6.88 -16.62 -30.15
C ARG A 365 5.40 -16.34 -30.39
N VAL A 366 4.63 -17.35 -30.77
CA VAL A 366 3.18 -17.25 -30.97
C VAL A 366 2.45 -18.23 -30.07
N ASP A 367 1.19 -17.97 -29.74
CA ASP A 367 0.46 -18.80 -28.77
C ASP A 367 0.05 -20.14 -29.38
N MET A 368 -0.48 -20.11 -30.61
CA MET A 368 -0.93 -21.30 -31.34
C MET A 368 -0.62 -21.15 -32.83
N CYS A 369 -0.25 -22.26 -33.46
CA CYS A 369 0.09 -22.32 -34.88
C CYS A 369 -0.56 -23.57 -35.48
N PHE A 370 -1.25 -23.41 -36.60
CA PHE A 370 -1.99 -24.45 -37.32
C PHE A 370 -1.52 -24.48 -38.78
N PRO A 371 -0.40 -25.19 -39.07
CA PRO A 371 0.20 -25.23 -40.40
C PRO A 371 -0.73 -25.78 -41.49
N SER A 372 -1.65 -26.69 -41.15
CA SER A 372 -2.57 -27.32 -42.12
C SER A 372 -3.45 -26.32 -42.87
N ILE A 373 -3.72 -25.17 -42.25
CA ILE A 373 -4.53 -24.07 -42.80
C ILE A 373 -3.79 -22.73 -42.80
N ASN A 374 -2.45 -22.76 -42.64
CA ASN A 374 -1.58 -21.58 -42.57
C ASN A 374 -2.08 -20.47 -41.60
N LEU A 375 -2.50 -20.86 -40.39
CA LEU A 375 -3.11 -19.97 -39.41
C LEU A 375 -2.29 -19.87 -38.11
N ILE A 376 -2.19 -18.65 -37.59
CA ILE A 376 -1.72 -18.35 -36.23
C ILE A 376 -2.89 -17.76 -35.44
N VAL A 377 -3.06 -18.23 -34.21
CA VAL A 377 -4.02 -17.68 -33.24
C VAL A 377 -3.25 -17.12 -32.05
N GLU A 378 -3.48 -15.85 -31.73
CA GLU A 378 -2.91 -15.16 -30.57
C GLU A 378 -4.02 -14.84 -29.57
N TYR A 379 -3.85 -15.25 -28.32
CA TYR A 379 -4.79 -14.95 -27.25
C TYR A 379 -4.28 -13.77 -26.42
N ASP A 380 -4.94 -12.63 -26.55
CA ASP A 380 -4.53 -11.38 -25.91
C ASP A 380 -5.35 -11.11 -24.66
N GLY A 381 -4.84 -11.56 -23.51
CA GLY A 381 -5.47 -11.22 -22.24
C GLY A 381 -5.44 -9.72 -21.97
N SER A 382 -6.58 -9.14 -21.57
CA SER A 382 -6.78 -7.69 -21.45
C SER A 382 -5.73 -7.01 -20.54
N TYR A 383 -5.38 -7.70 -19.46
CA TYR A 383 -4.37 -7.26 -18.49
C TYR A 383 -2.96 -7.21 -19.08
N TRP A 384 -2.55 -8.24 -19.85
CA TRP A 384 -1.17 -8.37 -20.35
C TRP A 384 -0.90 -7.53 -21.59
N HIS A 385 -1.94 -7.29 -22.40
CA HIS A 385 -1.86 -6.52 -23.63
C HIS A 385 -2.34 -5.07 -23.49
N GLN A 386 -2.62 -4.63 -22.25
CA GLN A 386 -2.92 -3.23 -21.98
C GLN A 386 -1.75 -2.34 -22.45
N ASN A 387 -2.03 -1.37 -23.32
CA ASN A 387 -1.05 -0.44 -23.91
C ASN A 387 0.01 -1.12 -24.83
N LYS A 388 -0.27 -2.32 -25.37
CA LYS A 388 0.63 -3.03 -26.30
C LYS A 388 0.19 -2.97 -27.75
N GLN A 389 -0.88 -2.24 -28.09
CA GLN A 389 -1.50 -2.23 -29.42
C GLN A 389 -0.50 -1.96 -30.54
N THR A 390 0.41 -0.99 -30.39
CA THR A 390 1.43 -0.72 -31.42
C THR A 390 2.38 -1.90 -31.63
N SER A 391 2.76 -2.60 -30.57
CA SER A 391 3.63 -3.78 -30.64
C SER A 391 2.88 -4.95 -31.26
N ASP A 392 1.62 -5.17 -30.87
CA ASP A 392 0.76 -6.23 -31.39
C ASP A 392 0.52 -6.04 -32.90
N VAL A 393 0.21 -4.82 -33.35
CA VAL A 393 0.08 -4.47 -34.78
C VAL A 393 1.39 -4.75 -35.53
N LYS A 394 2.55 -4.41 -34.96
CA LYS A 394 3.85 -4.68 -35.58
C LYS A 394 4.12 -6.19 -35.70
N LYS A 395 3.80 -6.96 -34.66
CA LYS A 395 3.94 -8.44 -34.67
C LYS A 395 3.03 -9.06 -35.72
N THR A 396 1.75 -8.68 -35.74
CA THR A 396 0.79 -9.15 -36.76
C THR A 396 1.29 -8.84 -38.17
N LYS A 397 1.76 -7.61 -38.44
CA LYS A 397 2.34 -7.27 -39.75
C LYS A 397 3.57 -8.10 -40.09
N ALA A 398 4.44 -8.40 -39.13
CA ALA A 398 5.63 -9.21 -39.37
C ALA A 398 5.27 -10.66 -39.73
N LEU A 399 4.26 -11.24 -39.08
CA LEU A 399 3.77 -12.59 -39.35
C LEU A 399 3.04 -12.68 -40.70
N LEU A 400 2.16 -11.72 -41.01
CA LEU A 400 1.47 -11.64 -42.31
C LEU A 400 2.45 -11.52 -43.49
N ASN A 401 3.57 -10.84 -43.27
CA ASN A 401 4.62 -10.65 -44.27
C ASN A 401 5.77 -11.65 -44.10
N SER A 402 5.63 -12.73 -43.32
CA SER A 402 6.68 -13.76 -43.23
C SER A 402 6.85 -14.50 -44.56
N GLN A 403 7.87 -15.36 -44.64
CA GLN A 403 8.10 -16.20 -45.82
C GLN A 403 6.89 -17.07 -46.17
N GLU A 404 6.24 -17.63 -45.15
CA GLU A 404 5.05 -18.49 -45.23
C GLU A 404 3.73 -17.71 -45.33
N LYS A 405 3.78 -16.38 -45.12
CA LYS A 405 2.63 -15.46 -45.20
C LYS A 405 1.45 -15.93 -44.35
N TRP A 406 1.73 -16.24 -43.09
CA TRP A 406 0.73 -16.72 -42.12
C TRP A 406 -0.47 -15.80 -42.03
N GLN A 407 -1.66 -16.38 -41.93
CA GLN A 407 -2.83 -15.63 -41.45
C GLN A 407 -2.81 -15.54 -39.93
N VAL A 408 -3.31 -14.43 -39.39
CA VAL A 408 -3.30 -14.17 -37.95
C VAL A 408 -4.67 -13.73 -37.48
N ILE A 409 -5.24 -14.48 -36.55
CA ILE A 409 -6.42 -14.09 -35.77
C ILE A 409 -5.94 -13.72 -34.36
N ARG A 410 -6.30 -12.52 -33.88
CA ARG A 410 -6.14 -12.17 -32.47
C ARG A 410 -7.46 -12.32 -31.73
N VAL A 411 -7.46 -13.10 -30.66
CA VAL A 411 -8.55 -13.23 -29.70
C VAL A 411 -8.34 -12.18 -28.62
N ARG A 412 -9.11 -11.09 -28.67
CA ARG A 412 -8.92 -9.89 -27.84
C ARG A 412 -9.84 -9.94 -26.62
N GLY A 413 -9.26 -10.01 -25.42
CA GLY A 413 -10.03 -9.90 -24.18
C GLY A 413 -10.60 -8.49 -23.98
N ASN A 414 -11.91 -8.38 -23.73
CA ASN A 414 -12.59 -7.10 -23.45
C ASN A 414 -11.88 -6.35 -22.28
N PRO A 415 -11.52 -5.06 -22.39
CA PRO A 415 -11.91 -4.08 -23.41
C PRO A 415 -10.83 -3.75 -24.45
N LEU A 416 -9.96 -4.70 -24.79
CA LEU A 416 -9.01 -4.49 -25.87
C LEU A 416 -9.75 -4.28 -27.21
N PRO A 417 -9.40 -3.24 -27.99
CA PRO A 417 -9.95 -3.09 -29.33
C PRO A 417 -9.43 -4.20 -30.25
N LEU A 418 -10.25 -4.55 -31.25
CA LEU A 418 -9.82 -5.33 -32.40
C LEU A 418 -8.74 -4.55 -33.16
N LEU A 419 -7.69 -5.23 -33.65
CA LEU A 419 -6.65 -4.59 -34.46
C LEU A 419 -6.96 -4.71 -35.95
N ARG A 420 -7.64 -5.79 -36.33
CA ARG A 420 -8.23 -6.04 -37.65
C ARG A 420 -9.69 -6.41 -37.44
N GLU A 421 -10.60 -5.46 -37.61
CA GLU A 421 -12.06 -5.66 -37.39
C GLU A 421 -12.65 -6.84 -38.16
N ASP A 422 -11.98 -7.21 -39.24
CA ASP A 422 -12.45 -8.15 -40.23
C ASP A 422 -11.76 -9.53 -40.08
N TRP A 423 -10.85 -9.69 -39.11
CA TRP A 423 -10.10 -10.93 -38.82
C TRP A 423 -10.05 -11.29 -37.34
N ASP A 424 -9.97 -10.31 -36.45
CA ASP A 424 -9.86 -10.52 -35.01
C ASP A 424 -11.24 -10.77 -34.38
N VAL A 425 -11.24 -11.37 -33.19
CA VAL A 425 -12.48 -11.67 -32.43
C VAL A 425 -12.36 -11.17 -31.00
N SER A 426 -13.45 -10.62 -30.46
CA SER A 426 -13.51 -10.19 -29.05
C SER A 426 -14.10 -11.28 -28.17
N VAL A 427 -13.54 -11.47 -26.98
CA VAL A 427 -14.09 -12.37 -25.96
C VAL A 427 -14.26 -11.65 -24.63
N ASP A 428 -15.29 -12.03 -23.87
CA ASP A 428 -15.44 -11.58 -22.48
C ASP A 428 -14.63 -12.52 -21.57
N GLU A 429 -13.57 -12.00 -20.95
CA GLU A 429 -12.71 -12.82 -20.08
C GLU A 429 -13.40 -13.23 -18.77
N THR A 430 -14.56 -12.65 -18.45
CA THR A 430 -15.40 -13.09 -17.32
C THR A 430 -16.21 -14.34 -17.65
N ASP A 431 -16.40 -14.65 -18.93
CA ASP A 431 -17.04 -15.89 -19.36
C ASP A 431 -16.18 -17.11 -19.05
N CYS A 432 -16.81 -18.26 -18.94
CA CYS A 432 -16.07 -19.52 -18.81
C CYS A 432 -15.23 -19.81 -20.06
N ALA A 433 -14.11 -20.53 -19.90
CA ALA A 433 -13.24 -20.91 -21.01
C ALA A 433 -13.98 -21.62 -22.15
N ALA A 434 -15.02 -22.41 -21.84
CA ALA A 434 -15.83 -23.08 -22.85
C ALA A 434 -16.58 -22.10 -23.76
N THR A 435 -17.14 -21.02 -23.21
CA THR A 435 -17.79 -19.96 -24.00
C THR A 435 -16.78 -19.26 -24.90
N GLN A 436 -15.64 -18.84 -24.34
CA GLN A 436 -14.62 -18.12 -25.09
C GLN A 436 -14.04 -18.97 -26.24
N ILE A 437 -13.76 -20.26 -26.01
CA ILE A 437 -13.29 -21.18 -27.05
C ILE A 437 -14.36 -21.40 -28.11
N PHE A 438 -15.62 -21.56 -27.70
CA PHE A 438 -16.73 -21.70 -28.64
C PHE A 438 -16.89 -20.47 -29.54
N THR A 439 -16.74 -19.26 -29.00
CA THR A 439 -16.71 -18.01 -29.79
C THR A 439 -15.64 -18.05 -30.87
N VAL A 440 -14.42 -18.51 -30.56
CA VAL A 440 -13.33 -18.63 -31.56
C VAL A 440 -13.68 -19.66 -32.64
N LEU A 441 -14.28 -20.78 -32.28
CA LEU A 441 -14.73 -21.80 -33.25
C LEU A 441 -15.80 -21.25 -34.21
N GLN A 442 -16.78 -20.50 -33.70
CA GLN A 442 -17.81 -19.87 -34.54
C GLN A 442 -17.20 -18.81 -35.46
N HIS A 443 -16.26 -18.01 -34.95
CA HIS A 443 -15.55 -17.01 -35.74
C HIS A 443 -14.77 -17.64 -36.92
N LEU A 444 -14.16 -18.82 -36.73
CA LEU A 444 -13.51 -19.54 -37.83
C LEU A 444 -14.49 -19.93 -38.94
N LEU A 445 -15.72 -20.37 -38.59
CA LEU A 445 -16.76 -20.66 -39.57
C LEU A 445 -17.25 -19.40 -40.29
N GLU A 446 -17.37 -18.27 -39.59
CA GLU A 446 -17.75 -16.97 -40.18
C GLU A 446 -16.69 -16.46 -41.17
N LEU A 447 -15.41 -16.58 -40.81
CA LEU A 447 -14.29 -16.26 -41.71
C LEU A 447 -14.31 -17.16 -42.95
N ASN A 448 -14.65 -18.45 -42.80
CA ASN A 448 -14.77 -19.39 -43.91
C ASN A 448 -15.93 -19.01 -44.83
N HIS A 449 -17.12 -18.71 -44.28
CA HIS A 449 -18.25 -18.21 -45.05
C HIS A 449 -17.95 -16.91 -45.79
N SER A 450 -17.08 -16.07 -45.22
CA SER A 450 -16.63 -14.81 -45.83
C SER A 450 -15.47 -14.99 -46.82
N ASN A 451 -15.07 -16.23 -47.13
CA ASN A 451 -13.94 -16.58 -48.01
C ASN A 451 -12.59 -15.99 -47.57
N LYS A 452 -12.40 -15.78 -46.26
CA LYS A 452 -11.13 -15.26 -45.71
C LYS A 452 -10.16 -16.36 -45.30
N ILE A 453 -10.69 -17.50 -44.90
CA ILE A 453 -9.95 -18.72 -44.61
C ILE A 453 -10.61 -19.85 -45.39
N ASP A 454 -9.81 -20.82 -45.85
CA ASP A 454 -10.30 -21.97 -46.60
C ASP A 454 -10.30 -23.19 -45.68
N LEU A 455 -11.47 -23.54 -45.16
CA LEU A 455 -11.67 -24.72 -44.33
C LEU A 455 -12.37 -25.80 -45.15
N THR A 456 -11.83 -27.02 -45.15
CA THR A 456 -12.47 -28.15 -45.81
C THR A 456 -13.84 -28.46 -45.18
N ASN A 457 -14.72 -29.13 -45.93
CA ASN A 457 -16.03 -29.56 -45.42
C ASN A 457 -15.90 -30.46 -44.17
N ASP A 458 -14.86 -31.29 -44.11
CA ASP A 458 -14.59 -32.15 -42.96
C ASP A 458 -14.20 -31.32 -41.73
N VAL A 459 -13.34 -30.31 -41.89
CA VAL A 459 -12.98 -29.38 -40.80
C VAL A 459 -14.21 -28.60 -40.34
N CYS A 460 -15.03 -28.08 -41.26
CA CYS A 460 -16.28 -27.40 -40.90
C CYS A 460 -17.22 -28.33 -40.11
N THR A 461 -17.35 -29.59 -40.54
CA THR A 461 -18.15 -30.61 -39.85
C THR A 461 -17.60 -30.88 -38.46
N ASN A 462 -16.29 -31.01 -38.31
CA ASN A 462 -15.63 -31.23 -37.02
C ASN A 462 -15.80 -30.05 -36.06
N ILE A 463 -15.66 -28.81 -36.55
CA ILE A 463 -15.93 -27.59 -35.75
C ILE A 463 -17.37 -27.61 -35.25
N ASN A 464 -18.35 -27.92 -36.10
CA ASN A 464 -19.77 -27.95 -35.74
C ASN A 464 -20.14 -29.04 -34.71
N GLN A 465 -19.28 -30.03 -34.46
CA GLN A 465 -19.48 -31.02 -33.40
C GLN A 465 -19.11 -30.50 -32.00
N TRP A 466 -18.52 -29.31 -31.89
CA TRP A 466 -18.16 -28.70 -30.62
C TRP A 466 -19.26 -27.76 -30.13
N ASN A 467 -19.54 -27.83 -28.83
CA ASN A 467 -20.45 -26.91 -28.14
C ASN A 467 -19.93 -26.65 -26.72
N ILE A 468 -20.51 -25.65 -26.05
CA ILE A 468 -20.08 -25.21 -24.72
C ILE A 468 -20.10 -26.38 -23.70
N GLU A 469 -21.13 -27.23 -23.74
CA GLU A 469 -21.24 -28.38 -22.83
C GLU A 469 -20.08 -29.37 -23.02
N LYS A 470 -19.79 -29.76 -24.26
CA LYS A 470 -18.69 -30.66 -24.62
C LYS A 470 -17.35 -30.08 -24.19
N ILE A 471 -17.11 -28.79 -24.42
CA ILE A 471 -15.86 -28.12 -24.03
C ILE A 471 -15.74 -28.04 -22.49
N SER A 472 -16.83 -27.75 -21.78
CA SER A 472 -16.84 -27.65 -20.32
C SER A 472 -16.52 -28.95 -19.60
N LYS A 473 -16.75 -30.09 -20.25
CA LYS A 473 -16.49 -31.45 -19.73
C LYS A 473 -15.07 -31.95 -20.00
N ILE A 474 -14.24 -31.17 -20.71
CA ILE A 474 -12.86 -31.56 -21.00
C ILE A 474 -12.07 -31.69 -19.69
N ASN A 475 -11.43 -32.85 -19.51
CA ASN A 475 -10.53 -33.07 -18.39
C ASN A 475 -9.20 -32.35 -18.64
N PHE A 476 -9.03 -31.18 -18.01
CA PHE A 476 -7.84 -30.36 -18.17
C PHE A 476 -6.54 -31.07 -17.75
N ARG A 477 -6.59 -32.02 -16.81
CA ARG A 477 -5.40 -32.79 -16.41
C ARG A 477 -4.82 -33.60 -17.57
N LYS A 478 -5.68 -34.21 -18.39
CA LYS A 478 -5.25 -34.94 -19.60
C LYS A 478 -4.62 -34.02 -20.65
N ILE A 479 -5.05 -32.75 -20.70
CA ILE A 479 -4.40 -31.76 -21.56
C ILE A 479 -2.98 -31.50 -21.05
N LEU A 480 -2.80 -31.36 -19.74
CA LEU A 480 -1.48 -31.08 -19.14
C LEU A 480 -0.47 -32.20 -19.37
N GLU A 481 -0.91 -33.45 -19.40
CA GLU A 481 -0.07 -34.63 -19.69
C GLU A 481 0.57 -34.59 -21.09
N LYS A 482 0.03 -33.79 -22.02
CA LYS A 482 0.60 -33.60 -23.37
C LYS A 482 1.79 -32.64 -23.42
N TYR A 483 1.98 -31.83 -22.38
CA TYR A 483 3.00 -30.81 -22.39
C TYR A 483 4.22 -31.23 -21.56
N ASP A 484 5.40 -30.99 -22.12
CA ASP A 484 6.66 -31.19 -21.40
C ASP A 484 6.74 -30.27 -20.18
N SER A 485 7.09 -30.85 -19.04
CA SER A 485 7.42 -30.10 -17.84
C SER A 485 8.77 -29.40 -17.99
N PHE A 486 9.00 -28.36 -17.18
CA PHE A 486 10.36 -27.84 -17.04
C PHE A 486 11.27 -28.96 -16.52
N LYS A 487 12.50 -28.97 -17.04
CA LYS A 487 13.60 -29.71 -16.44
C LYS A 487 13.74 -29.32 -14.96
N SER A 488 14.26 -30.26 -14.17
CA SER A 488 14.39 -30.14 -12.72
C SER A 488 15.18 -28.89 -12.29
N TYR A 489 15.03 -28.50 -11.02
CA TYR A 489 15.79 -27.40 -10.45
C TYR A 489 17.30 -27.68 -10.55
N GLU A 490 17.70 -28.92 -10.28
CA GLU A 490 19.07 -29.39 -10.31
C GLU A 490 19.66 -29.29 -11.72
N GLU A 491 18.91 -29.72 -12.74
CA GLU A 491 19.31 -29.54 -14.15
C GLU A 491 19.43 -28.06 -14.52
N ALA A 492 18.53 -27.20 -14.03
CA ALA A 492 18.56 -25.77 -14.31
C ALA A 492 19.78 -25.08 -13.69
N VAL A 493 20.13 -25.45 -12.45
CA VAL A 493 21.34 -24.97 -11.75
C VAL A 493 22.59 -25.47 -12.46
N ALA A 494 22.63 -26.76 -12.84
CA ALA A 494 23.76 -27.32 -13.58
C ALA A 494 23.98 -26.62 -14.93
N TRP A 495 22.88 -26.40 -15.66
CA TRP A 495 22.91 -25.71 -16.95
C TRP A 495 23.32 -24.25 -16.83
N ALA A 496 22.84 -23.53 -15.81
CA ALA A 496 23.24 -22.15 -15.52
C ALA A 496 24.76 -22.03 -15.29
N LYS A 497 25.32 -22.99 -14.54
CA LYS A 497 26.77 -23.07 -14.26
C LYS A 497 27.57 -23.39 -15.51
N GLU A 498 27.13 -24.37 -16.31
CA GLU A 498 27.77 -24.75 -17.57
C GLU A 498 27.85 -23.56 -18.54
N HIS A 499 26.78 -22.78 -18.63
CA HIS A 499 26.67 -21.63 -19.53
C HIS A 499 27.23 -20.34 -18.92
N LYS A 500 27.83 -20.41 -17.73
CA LYS A 500 28.45 -19.28 -17.02
C LYS A 500 27.50 -18.07 -16.88
N ILE A 501 26.23 -18.32 -16.56
CA ILE A 501 25.24 -17.26 -16.41
C ILE A 501 25.42 -16.60 -15.05
N GLU A 502 25.75 -15.31 -15.04
CA GLU A 502 26.16 -14.61 -13.81
C GLU A 502 25.05 -13.74 -13.20
N SER A 503 23.94 -13.53 -13.92
CA SER A 503 22.84 -12.71 -13.43
C SER A 503 21.46 -13.22 -13.83
N GLY A 504 20.47 -12.93 -12.98
CA GLY A 504 19.07 -13.20 -13.30
C GLY A 504 18.53 -12.40 -14.48
N GLN A 505 19.16 -11.26 -14.80
CA GLN A 505 18.82 -10.47 -15.98
C GLN A 505 19.28 -11.19 -17.25
N GLU A 506 20.51 -11.70 -17.26
CA GLU A 506 21.04 -12.52 -18.35
C GLU A 506 20.19 -13.77 -18.56
N TRP A 507 19.85 -14.49 -17.48
CA TRP A 507 18.94 -15.64 -17.56
C TRP A 507 17.62 -15.29 -18.26
N LYS A 508 16.97 -14.21 -17.83
CA LYS A 508 15.69 -13.77 -18.41
C LYS A 508 15.83 -13.39 -19.88
N GLU A 509 16.91 -12.70 -20.25
CA GLU A 509 17.13 -12.28 -21.64
C GLU A 509 17.39 -13.48 -22.55
N ARG A 510 18.19 -14.45 -22.08
CA ARG A 510 18.39 -15.71 -22.79
C ARG A 510 17.09 -16.50 -22.94
N SER A 511 16.26 -16.59 -21.89
CA SER A 511 14.94 -17.21 -21.97
C SER A 511 14.04 -16.57 -23.02
N LYS A 512 13.98 -15.23 -23.10
CA LYS A 512 13.20 -14.52 -24.14
C LYS A 512 13.63 -14.95 -25.55
N ASN A 513 14.94 -15.07 -25.76
CA ASN A 513 15.56 -15.44 -27.03
C ASN A 513 15.55 -16.97 -27.30
N GLY A 514 14.99 -17.78 -26.39
CA GLY A 514 14.90 -19.23 -26.56
C GLY A 514 16.22 -19.97 -26.35
N LEU A 515 17.15 -19.35 -25.64
CA LEU A 515 18.48 -19.89 -25.38
C LEU A 515 18.57 -20.69 -24.07
N ASN A 516 17.45 -20.87 -23.35
CA ASN A 516 17.33 -21.70 -22.15
C ASN A 516 16.30 -22.82 -22.38
N PRO A 517 16.60 -23.82 -23.22
CA PRO A 517 15.61 -24.81 -23.66
C PRO A 517 15.17 -25.71 -22.49
N GLY A 518 13.86 -25.80 -22.28
CA GLY A 518 13.27 -26.63 -21.22
C GLY A 518 13.38 -26.06 -19.81
N PHE A 519 13.81 -24.80 -19.64
CA PHE A 519 13.92 -24.14 -18.34
C PHE A 519 13.04 -22.88 -18.23
N PRO A 520 12.54 -22.55 -17.02
CA PRO A 520 11.63 -21.43 -16.82
C PRO A 520 12.30 -20.07 -16.94
N SER A 521 11.61 -19.10 -17.53
CA SER A 521 12.04 -17.69 -17.55
C SER A 521 12.00 -17.03 -16.16
N CYS A 522 11.12 -17.51 -15.28
CA CYS A 522 11.02 -17.09 -13.88
C CYS A 522 11.19 -18.28 -12.93
N PRO A 523 12.44 -18.72 -12.66
CA PRO A 523 12.74 -19.83 -11.76
C PRO A 523 12.09 -19.70 -10.38
N ALA A 524 11.97 -18.48 -9.84
CA ALA A 524 11.31 -18.23 -8.55
C ALA A 524 9.84 -18.67 -8.52
N THR A 525 9.12 -18.46 -9.62
CA THR A 525 7.70 -18.86 -9.73
C THR A 525 7.60 -20.35 -10.03
N SER A 526 8.48 -20.88 -10.88
CA SER A 526 8.41 -22.24 -11.38
C SER A 526 8.92 -23.30 -10.39
N TYR A 527 10.00 -23.01 -9.68
CA TYR A 527 10.62 -23.93 -8.72
C TYR A 527 10.24 -23.61 -7.27
N GLY A 528 9.53 -22.51 -7.03
CA GLY A 528 8.98 -22.17 -5.72
C GLY A 528 10.04 -22.15 -4.62
N VAL A 529 9.88 -23.03 -3.63
CA VAL A 529 10.76 -23.11 -2.45
C VAL A 529 12.19 -23.58 -2.78
N LEU A 530 12.38 -24.30 -3.89
CA LEU A 530 13.70 -24.75 -4.32
C LEU A 530 14.56 -23.54 -4.76
N PHE A 531 13.93 -22.49 -5.30
CA PHE A 531 14.61 -21.28 -5.69
C PHE A 531 14.91 -20.38 -4.47
N LYS A 532 16.12 -20.50 -3.91
CA LYS A 532 16.57 -19.71 -2.74
C LYS A 532 17.07 -18.30 -3.11
N GLY A 533 16.98 -17.93 -4.38
CA GLY A 533 17.44 -16.65 -4.92
C GLY A 533 18.46 -16.84 -6.03
N TRP A 534 18.71 -15.79 -6.81
CA TRP A 534 19.64 -15.84 -7.94
C TRP A 534 21.07 -16.21 -7.56
N GLY A 535 21.53 -15.86 -6.36
CA GLY A 535 22.86 -16.24 -5.89
C GLY A 535 23.05 -17.74 -5.73
N ASP A 536 22.05 -18.42 -5.16
CA ASP A 536 22.02 -19.87 -5.01
C ASP A 536 21.83 -20.55 -6.36
N PHE A 537 20.81 -20.11 -7.11
CA PHE A 537 20.46 -20.67 -8.41
C PHE A 537 21.59 -20.60 -9.44
N LEU A 538 22.32 -19.49 -9.49
CA LEU A 538 23.42 -19.28 -10.44
C LEU A 538 24.80 -19.67 -9.86
N GLY A 539 24.86 -20.05 -8.58
CA GLY A 539 26.14 -20.35 -7.92
C GLY A 539 27.09 -19.14 -7.77
N THR A 540 26.56 -17.90 -7.78
CA THR A 540 27.36 -16.66 -7.73
C THR A 540 27.64 -16.16 -6.32
N GLY A 541 27.12 -16.82 -5.28
CA GLY A 541 27.36 -16.47 -3.87
C GLY A 541 26.71 -15.17 -3.39
N ARG A 542 25.98 -14.45 -4.26
CA ARG A 542 25.28 -13.20 -3.91
C ARG A 542 23.91 -13.49 -3.27
N ILE A 543 23.86 -13.59 -1.94
CA ILE A 543 22.60 -13.76 -1.20
C ILE A 543 21.85 -12.42 -1.13
N CYS A 544 20.56 -12.41 -1.49
CA CYS A 544 19.68 -11.26 -1.30
C CYS A 544 19.56 -10.90 0.19
N ARG A 545 19.81 -9.63 0.55
CA ARG A 545 19.75 -9.11 1.94
C ARG A 545 18.36 -9.12 2.61
N ASN A 546 17.28 -9.54 1.95
CA ASN A 546 15.90 -9.33 2.42
C ASN A 546 15.16 -10.59 2.94
N ARG A 547 15.86 -11.62 3.42
CA ARG A 547 15.24 -12.73 4.19
C ARG A 547 16.09 -13.22 5.38
N GLN A 548 16.83 -12.34 6.03
CA GLN A 548 17.29 -12.63 7.39
C GLN A 548 16.08 -12.52 8.33
N ASN A 549 15.41 -13.65 8.58
CA ASN A 549 14.63 -13.99 9.79
C ASN A 549 13.55 -15.04 9.49
N ILE A 550 13.94 -16.17 8.89
CA ILE A 550 13.24 -17.44 9.14
C ILE A 550 14.34 -18.43 9.50
N VAL A 551 14.65 -18.46 10.79
CA VAL A 551 15.40 -19.54 11.44
C VAL A 551 14.40 -20.68 11.64
N SER A 552 14.80 -21.92 11.34
CA SER A 552 13.91 -23.06 11.61
C SER A 552 13.69 -23.18 13.13
N TYR A 553 12.56 -23.77 13.56
CA TYR A 553 12.24 -23.91 14.99
C TYR A 553 13.32 -24.70 15.75
N GLU A 554 14.04 -25.59 15.06
CA GLU A 554 15.12 -26.43 15.62
C GLU A 554 16.41 -25.65 15.89
N GLU A 555 16.68 -24.58 15.12
CA GLU A 555 17.86 -23.74 15.29
C GLU A 555 17.69 -22.68 16.40
N ALA A 556 16.45 -22.42 16.85
CA ALA A 556 16.16 -21.48 17.93
C ALA A 556 16.15 -22.12 19.33
N SER A 557 16.30 -23.45 19.42
CA SER A 557 16.20 -24.21 20.67
C SER A 557 17.52 -24.82 21.18
N ASN A 558 18.67 -24.41 20.65
CA ASN A 558 20.00 -24.81 21.15
C ASN A 558 20.78 -23.66 21.76
#